data_AF-A0A0Q9YK61-F1
#
_entry.id   AF-A0A0Q9YK61-F1
#
_cell.length_a   1.000
_cell.length_b   1.000
_cell.length_c   1.000
_cell.angle_alpha   90.00
_cell.angle_beta   90.00
_cell.angle_gamma   90.00
#
_symmetry.space_group_name_H-M   'P 1'
#
loop_
_entity.id
_entity.type
_entity.pdbx_description
1 polymer ?
#
loop_
_entity_poly.entity_id
_entity_poly.type
_entity_poly.pdbx_seq_one_letter_code
_entity_poly.pdbx_strand_id
1 'polypeptide(L)' 'MAADTINVIMRSTESRFFYTTTKNKRNKEKLNLKRYDPVVRKHVMFVEEKMK' A
#
# COMPACT_ATOMS: atom_id res chain seq x y z
N MET A 1 -10.55 4.41 -23.33
CA MET A 1 -10.31 5.33 -22.19
C MET A 1 -9.41 4.62 -21.20
N ALA A 2 -8.09 4.77 -21.31
CA ALA A 2 -7.17 4.16 -20.36
C ALA A 2 -7.38 4.83 -19.00
N ALA A 3 -7.72 4.06 -17.97
CA ALA A 3 -7.85 4.58 -16.62
C ALA A 3 -6.44 4.93 -16.11
N ASP A 4 -6.19 6.22 -15.87
CA ASP A 4 -4.95 6.71 -15.26
C ASP A 4 -4.72 6.01 -13.90
N THR A 5 -3.94 4.94 -13.92
CA THR A 5 -3.59 4.11 -12.76
C THR A 5 -2.12 4.35 -12.41
N ILE A 6 -1.84 4.50 -11.12
CA ILE A 6 -0.51 4.70 -10.55
C ILE A 6 -0.14 3.50 -9.69
N ASN A 7 1.13 3.09 -9.71
CA ASN A 7 1.63 2.09 -8.79
C ASN A 7 1.96 2.75 -7.45
N VAL A 8 1.51 2.13 -6.36
CA VAL A 8 1.77 2.56 -4.99
C VAL A 8 2.30 1.38 -4.18
N ILE A 9 3.11 1.69 -3.17
CA ILE A 9 3.67 0.69 -2.27
C ILE A 9 2.91 0.79 -0.95
N MET A 10 2.45 -0.34 -0.44
CA MET A 10 1.86 -0.46 0.89
C MET A 10 2.95 -0.97 1.81
N ARG A 11 3.47 -0.13 2.70
CA ARG A 11 4.54 -0.50 3.64
C ARG A 11 3.95 -0.83 5.01
N SER A 12 4.41 -1.93 5.60
CA SER A 12 4.08 -2.28 6.98
C SER A 12 4.64 -1.24 7.96
N THR A 13 3.89 -0.91 9.01
CA THR A 13 4.37 -0.02 10.07
C THR A 13 5.40 -0.68 10.99
N GLU A 14 5.44 -2.01 11.04
CA GLU A 14 6.24 -2.75 12.01
C GLU A 14 7.38 -3.55 11.39
N SER A 15 7.35 -3.81 10.08
CA SER A 15 8.41 -4.53 9.37
C SER A 15 8.79 -3.86 8.06
N ARG A 16 9.88 -4.34 7.46
CA ARG A 16 10.35 -3.92 6.13
C ARG A 16 9.54 -4.55 4.99
N PHE A 17 8.51 -5.33 5.31
CA PHE A 17 7.65 -5.96 4.31
C PHE A 17 6.74 -4.93 3.65
N PHE A 18 6.55 -5.06 2.34
CA PHE A 18 5.67 -4.21 1.56
C PHE A 18 4.92 -5.00 0.49
N TYR A 19 3.72 -4.52 0.17
CA TYR A 19 2.96 -4.97 -1.00
C TYR A 19 3.02 -3.90 -2.08
N THR A 20 2.94 -4.31 -3.34
CA THR A 20 2.77 -3.40 -4.47
C THR A 20 1.32 -3.45 -4.91
N THR A 21 0.68 -2.31 -5.01
CA THR A 21 -0.72 -2.20 -5.46
C THR A 21 -0.88 -1.09 -6.48
N THR A 22 -1.89 -1.22 -7.35
CA THR A 22 -2.26 -0.18 -8.31
C THR A 22 -3.42 0.63 -7.76
N LYS A 23 -3.37 1.95 -7.90
CA LYS A 23 -4.40 2.89 -7.45
C LYS A 23 -4.81 3.80 -8.60
N ASN A 24 -6.08 4.18 -8.65
CA ASN A 24 -6.54 5.19 -9.61
C ASN A 24 -6.03 6.58 -9.21
N LYS A 25 -5.42 7.30 -10.16
CA LYS A 25 -4.88 8.67 -9.97
C LYS A 25 -5.93 9.69 -9.53
N ARG A 26 -7.20 9.43 -9.84
CA ARG A 26 -8.34 10.25 -9.40
C ARG A 26 -8.58 10.19 -7.90
N ASN A 27 -8.24 9.07 -7.25
CA ASN A 27 -8.40 8.92 -5.81
C ASN A 27 -7.12 9.40 -5.10
N LYS A 28 -7.16 10.57 -4.45
CA LYS A 28 -6.00 11.21 -3.82
C LYS A 28 -5.83 10.88 -2.33
N GLU A 29 -6.80 10.22 -1.70
CA GLU A 29 -6.77 9.93 -0.27
C GLU A 29 -5.74 8.85 0.07
N LYS A 30 -4.92 9.05 1.09
CA LYS A 30 -3.93 8.04 1.51
C LYS A 30 -4.65 6.77 1.97
N LEU A 31 -4.29 5.63 1.40
CA LEU A 31 -4.84 4.35 1.80
C LEU A 31 -4.13 3.83 3.05
N ASN A 32 -4.92 3.50 4.07
CA ASN A 32 -4.47 2.81 5.27
C ASN A 32 -5.22 1.47 5.34
N LEU A 33 -4.52 0.37 5.15
CA LEU A 33 -5.12 -0.96 5.06
C LEU A 33 -4.55 -1.88 6.13
N LYS A 34 -5.40 -2.61 6.85
CA LYS A 34 -4.93 -3.71 7.70
C LYS A 34 -4.66 -4.92 6.82
N ARG A 35 -3.40 -5.36 6.77
CA ARG A 35 -2.97 -6.56 6.04
C ARG A 35 -2.09 -7.41 6.93
N TYR A 36 -1.99 -8.68 6.59
CA TYR A 36 -1.13 -9.62 7.30
C TYR A 36 0.33 -9.28 7.00
N ASP A 37 1.15 -9.19 8.04
CA ASP A 37 2.59 -9.10 7.92
C ASP A 37 3.21 -10.48 8.18
N PRO A 38 3.86 -11.11 7.19
CA PRO A 38 4.44 -12.44 7.37
C PRO A 38 5.66 -12.45 8.30
N VAL A 39 6.30 -11.29 8.54
CA VAL A 39 7.47 -11.17 9.42
C VAL A 39 7.03 -11.16 10.88
N VAL A 40 6.03 -10.34 11.21
CA VAL A 40 5.51 -10.22 12.59
C VAL A 40 4.36 -11.21 12.86
N ARG A 41 3.91 -11.93 11.83
CA ARG A 41 2.85 -12.95 11.85
C ARG A 41 1.52 -12.44 12.40
N LYS A 42 1.21 -11.17 12.18
CA LYS A 42 -0.03 -10.53 12.66
C LYS A 42 -0.56 -9.52 11.65
N HIS A 43 -1.82 -9.16 11.79
CA HIS A 43 -2.43 -8.11 10.96
C HIS A 43 -2.03 -6.74 11.50
N VAL A 44 -1.28 -6.00 10.69
CA VAL A 44 -0.79 -4.65 11.03
C VAL A 44 -1.34 -3.65 10.03
N MET A 45 -1.24 -2.37 10.37
CA MET A 45 -1.55 -1.32 9.42
C MET A 45 -0.44 -1.20 8.38
N PHE A 46 -0.85 -1.13 7.13
CA PHE A 46 -0.01 -0.79 6.00
C PHE A 46 -0.38 0.61 5.53
N VAL A 47 0.64 1.43 5.36
CA VAL A 47 0.52 2.83 4.94
C VAL A 47 0.99 2.95 3.49
N GLU A 48 0.26 3.72 2.70
CA GLU A 48 0.63 4.05 1.32
C GLU A 48 1.90 4.92 1.27
N GLU A 49 2.91 4.44 0.54
CA GLU A 49 4.11 5.16 0.16
C GLU A 49 4.15 5.29 -1.37
N LYS A 50 4.53 6.47 -1.85
CA LYS A 50 4.65 6.70 -3.29
C LYS A 50 5.83 5.91 -3.84
N MET A 51 5.58 5.16 -4.92
CA MET A 51 6.65 4.62 -5.74
C MET A 51 7.34 5.80 -6.44
N LYS A 52 8.66 5.90 -6.29
CA LYS A 52 9.46 6.97 -6.91
C LYS A 52 9.76 6.63 -8.36
#